data_AF-A0A6J7CS74-F1
#
_entry.id   AF-A0A6J7CS74-F1
#
_cell.length_a   1.000
_cell.length_b   1.000
_cell.length_c   1.000
_cell.angle_alpha   90.00
_cell.angle_beta   90.00
_cell.angle_gamma   90.00
#
_symmetry.space_group_name_H-M   'P 1'
#
loop_
_entity.id
_entity.type
_entity.pdbx_description
1 polymer ?
#
loop_
_entity_poly.entity_id
_entity_poly.type
_entity_poly.pdbx_seq_one_letter_code
_entity_poly.pdbx_strand_id
1 'polypeptide(L)'
;MKADALTPRDLFDGKVQYEIPSFQRPYVWNEEDQWAPLWSDVRRVALRLLASDADGDALDGVSGHFLGAVVLKEISAHAGDVTRHAVIDGQQRMTTLQILLDAAHSVVT
;
A
#
# COMPACT_ATOMS: atom_id res chain seq x y z
N MET A 1 3.06 20.77 -5.38
CA MET A 1 2.77 19.32 -5.32
C MET A 1 4.05 18.65 -4.86
N LYS A 2 4.02 17.93 -3.72
CA LYS A 2 5.17 17.17 -3.21
C LYS A 2 4.91 15.69 -3.50
N ALA A 3 5.92 14.98 -3.98
CA ALA A 3 5.84 13.54 -4.25
C ALA A 3 6.97 12.87 -3.52
N ASP A 4 6.63 11.96 -2.60
CA ASP A 4 7.57 11.19 -1.80
C ASP A 4 7.38 9.70 -2.14
N ALA A 5 8.48 8.96 -2.28
CA ALA A 5 8.42 7.51 -2.44
C ALA A 5 8.26 6.86 -1.07
N LEU A 6 7.16 6.13 -0.87
CA LEU A 6 6.82 5.46 0.38
C LEU A 6 6.66 3.96 0.16
N THR A 7 7.12 3.17 1.13
CA THR A 7 6.84 1.73 1.14
C THR A 7 5.43 1.45 1.68
N PRO A 8 4.84 0.27 1.44
CA PRO A 8 3.60 -0.12 2.10
C PRO A 8 3.68 -0.08 3.63
N ARG A 9 4.86 -0.33 4.21
CA ARG A 9 5.10 -0.18 5.65
C ARG A 9 4.94 1.27 6.08
N ASP A 10 5.59 2.21 5.40
CA ASP A 10 5.49 3.65 5.73
C ASP A 10 4.07 4.17 5.54
N LEU A 11 3.35 3.66 4.54
CA LEU A 11 1.97 4.06 4.25
C LEU A 11 0.97 3.55 5.29
N PHE A 12 1.22 2.42 5.94
CA PHE A 12 0.28 1.76 6.85
C PHE A 12 0.80 1.62 8.29
N ASP A 13 1.78 2.44 8.70
CA ASP A 13 2.39 2.38 10.04
C ASP A 13 1.50 2.94 11.17
N GLY A 14 0.30 3.43 10.84
CA GLY A 14 -0.69 3.93 11.80
C GLY A 14 -0.48 5.39 12.24
N LYS A 15 0.55 6.09 11.77
CA LYS A 15 0.76 7.52 12.10
C LYS A 15 -0.20 8.46 11.38
N VAL A 16 -0.77 8.02 10.26
CA VAL A 16 -1.69 8.79 9.42
C VAL A 16 -3.00 8.04 9.29
N GLN A 17 -4.12 8.75 9.49
CA GLN A 17 -5.44 8.26 9.16
C GLN A 17 -5.82 8.70 7.74
N TYR A 18 -6.17 7.72 6.89
CA TYR A 18 -6.61 7.95 5.52
C TYR A 18 -8.14 7.96 5.46
N GLU A 19 -8.71 9.08 5.05
CA GLU A 19 -10.15 9.26 4.91
C GLU A 19 -10.55 9.11 3.43
N ILE A 20 -11.55 8.27 3.15
CA ILE A 20 -12.14 8.15 1.82
C ILE A 20 -13.32 9.12 1.72
N PRO A 21 -13.25 10.17 0.88
CA PRO A 21 -14.35 11.12 0.73
C PRO A 21 -15.62 10.46 0.17
N SER A 22 -16.79 10.98 0.55
CA SER A 22 -18.10 10.42 0.16
C SER A 22 -18.38 10.42 -1.35
N PHE A 23 -17.70 11.26 -2.13
CA PHE A 23 -17.83 11.31 -3.59
C PHE A 23 -17.01 10.26 -4.33
N GLN A 24 -16.18 9.48 -3.61
CA GLN A 24 -15.45 8.39 -4.22
C GLN A 24 -16.37 7.21 -4.57
N ARG A 25 -16.02 6.48 -5.63
CA ARG A 25 -16.78 5.29 -6.02
C ARG A 25 -16.58 4.15 -5.02
N PRO A 26 -17.51 3.19 -4.92
CA PRO A 26 -17.27 1.93 -4.22
C PRO A 26 -16.07 1.15 -4.79
N TYR A 27 -15.62 0.14 -4.04
CA TYR A 27 -14.60 -0.78 -4.51
C TYR A 27 -15.14 -1.64 -5.67
N VAL A 28 -14.41 -1.66 -6.80
CA VAL A 28 -14.83 -2.33 -8.04
C VAL A 28 -13.69 -3.11 -8.70
N TRP A 29 -12.52 -3.22 -8.06
CA TRP A 29 -11.45 -4.07 -8.57
C TRP A 29 -11.90 -5.54 -8.55
N ASN A 30 -11.51 -6.27 -9.56
CA ASN A 30 -11.83 -7.67 -9.77
C ASN A 30 -10.55 -8.50 -9.95
N GLU A 31 -10.73 -9.82 -9.94
CA GLU A 31 -9.63 -10.78 -10.00
C GLU A 31 -8.80 -10.66 -11.29
N GLU A 32 -9.47 -10.64 -12.44
CA GLU A 32 -8.85 -10.68 -13.76
C GLU A 32 -8.01 -9.42 -14.03
N ASP A 33 -8.60 -8.25 -13.83
CA ASP A 33 -8.02 -6.99 -14.26
C ASP A 33 -7.03 -6.39 -13.26
N GLN A 34 -7.18 -6.67 -11.96
CA GLN A 34 -6.39 -6.00 -10.93
C GLN A 34 -5.77 -6.91 -9.88
N TRP A 35 -6.51 -7.87 -9.30
CA TRP A 35 -5.96 -8.66 -8.19
C TRP A 35 -4.89 -9.64 -8.66
N ALA A 36 -5.14 -10.38 -9.74
CA ALA A 36 -4.18 -11.34 -10.27
C ALA A 36 -2.90 -10.67 -10.76
N PRO A 37 -2.94 -9.52 -11.49
CA PRO A 37 -1.74 -8.75 -11.81
C PRO A 37 -0.98 -8.29 -10.56
N LEU A 38 -1.68 -7.69 -9.58
CA LEU A 38 -1.06 -7.25 -8.32
C LEU A 38 -0.39 -8.40 -7.58
N TRP A 39 -1.06 -9.55 -7.49
CA TRP A 39 -0.53 -10.73 -6.83
C TRP A 39 0.70 -11.30 -7.56
N SER A 40 0.67 -11.32 -8.90
CA SER A 40 1.82 -11.72 -9.72
C SER A 40 3.04 -10.86 -9.44
N ASP A 41 2.85 -9.53 -9.32
CA ASP A 41 3.93 -8.60 -8.99
C ASP A 41 4.48 -8.81 -7.58
N VAL A 42 3.62 -8.97 -6.58
CA VAL A 42 4.01 -9.27 -5.19
C VAL A 42 4.79 -10.57 -5.13
N ARG A 43 4.25 -11.64 -5.73
CA ARG A 43 4.90 -12.96 -5.79
C ARG A 43 6.26 -12.89 -6.47
N ARG A 44 6.38 -12.14 -7.57
CA ARG A 44 7.65 -11.96 -8.29
C ARG A 44 8.71 -11.30 -7.42
N VAL A 45 8.36 -10.25 -6.66
CA VAL A 45 9.31 -9.59 -5.74
C VAL A 45 9.65 -10.51 -4.57
N ALA A 46 8.66 -11.16 -3.96
CA ALA A 46 8.87 -12.08 -2.83
C ALA A 46 9.79 -13.26 -3.19
N LEU A 47 9.57 -13.89 -4.36
CA LEU A 47 10.42 -15.00 -4.82
C LEU A 47 11.86 -14.56 -5.09
N ARG A 48 12.07 -13.33 -5.57
CA ARG A 48 13.43 -12.78 -5.75
C ARG A 48 14.12 -12.61 -4.40
N LEU A 49 13.42 -12.08 -3.40
CA LEU A 49 13.95 -11.92 -2.04
C LEU A 49 14.33 -13.26 -1.41
N LEU A 50 13.49 -14.28 -1.56
CA LEU A 50 13.77 -15.63 -1.06
C LEU A 50 14.95 -16.28 -1.78
N ALA A 51 15.14 -16.02 -3.09
CA ALA A 51 16.24 -16.58 -3.86
C ALA A 51 17.59 -15.89 -3.61
N SER A 52 17.60 -14.67 -3.05
CA SER A 52 18.82 -13.91 -2.81
C SER A 52 19.62 -14.32 -1.56
N ASP A 53 19.25 -15.40 -0.86
CA ASP A 53 19.94 -15.96 0.33
C ASP A 53 20.21 -14.91 1.42
N ALA A 54 19.20 -14.07 1.61
CA ALA A 54 19.42 -12.69 1.96
C ALA A 54 18.95 -12.43 3.40
N ASP A 55 19.86 -12.55 4.35
CA ASP A 55 19.61 -12.27 5.77
C ASP A 55 19.24 -10.80 5.97
N GLY A 56 18.01 -10.56 6.45
CA GLY A 56 17.54 -9.35 7.16
C GLY A 56 17.56 -7.99 6.46
N ASP A 57 18.65 -7.64 5.77
CA ASP A 57 18.98 -6.32 5.20
C ASP A 57 19.07 -6.31 3.66
N ALA A 58 18.62 -7.40 3.02
CA ALA A 58 18.75 -7.67 1.60
C ALA A 58 17.91 -6.83 0.63
N LEU A 59 17.12 -5.89 1.13
CA LEU A 59 16.23 -5.08 0.30
C LEU A 59 17.02 -4.21 -0.70
N ASP A 60 18.29 -3.92 -0.42
CA ASP A 60 19.16 -3.12 -1.30
C ASP A 60 19.53 -3.83 -2.62
N GLY A 61 19.51 -5.17 -2.64
CA GLY A 61 19.84 -5.97 -3.82
C GLY A 61 18.65 -6.28 -4.73
N VAL A 62 17.42 -6.15 -4.21
CA VAL A 62 16.20 -6.44 -4.97
C VAL A 62 15.54 -5.15 -5.40
N SER A 63 15.58 -4.86 -6.70
CA SER A 63 14.88 -3.71 -7.28
C SER A 63 13.41 -3.70 -6.86
N GLY A 64 13.02 -2.64 -6.16
CA GLY A 64 11.65 -2.42 -5.72
C GLY A 64 10.66 -2.40 -6.89
N HIS A 65 9.40 -2.70 -6.59
CA HIS A 65 8.33 -2.62 -7.58
C HIS A 65 7.44 -1.40 -7.31
N PHE A 66 7.22 -0.60 -8.35
CA PHE A 66 6.34 0.55 -8.27
C PHE A 66 4.88 0.13 -8.36
N LEU A 67 4.15 0.22 -7.24
CA LEU A 67 2.75 -0.17 -7.15
C LEU A 67 1.78 0.89 -7.72
N GLY A 68 2.28 2.06 -8.13
CA GLY A 68 1.48 3.19 -8.62
C GLY A 68 1.35 4.33 -7.60
N ALA A 69 0.91 5.50 -8.08
CA ALA A 69 0.80 6.72 -7.28
C ALA A 69 -0.53 6.81 -6.51
N VAL A 70 -0.47 7.24 -5.25
CA VAL A 70 -1.65 7.62 -4.45
C VAL A 70 -1.64 9.13 -4.32
N VAL A 71 -2.80 9.77 -4.48
CA VAL A 71 -2.94 11.22 -4.32
C VAL A 71 -3.68 11.50 -3.02
N LEU A 72 -3.03 12.27 -2.16
CA LEU A 72 -3.51 12.61 -0.83
C LEU A 72 -3.69 14.11 -0.69
N LYS A 73 -4.70 14.52 0.05
CA LYS A 73 -4.91 15.92 0.46
C LYS A 73 -4.90 15.99 1.97
N GLU A 74 -3.98 16.78 2.53
CA GLU A 74 -3.93 17.05 3.96
C GLU A 74 -5.24 17.70 4.44
N ILE A 75 -5.76 17.21 5.56
CA ILE A 75 -6.91 17.78 6.25
C ILE A 75 -6.37 18.52 7.47
N SER A 76 -6.75 19.78 7.65
CA SER A 76 -6.34 20.58 8.80
C SER A 76 -6.77 19.88 10.10
N ALA A 77 -5.78 19.57 10.92
CA ALA A 77 -5.95 18.94 12.22
C ALA A 77 -5.89 19.99 13.34
N HIS A 78 -6.62 19.76 14.43
CA HIS A 78 -6.46 20.57 15.65
C HIS A 78 -5.30 19.99 16.49
N ALA A 79 -4.77 20.78 17.42
CA ALA A 79 -3.69 20.31 18.30
C ALA A 79 -4.13 19.08 19.10
N GLY A 80 -3.41 17.97 18.96
CA GLY A 80 -3.71 16.69 19.60
C GLY A 80 -4.44 15.67 18.71
N ASP A 81 -4.86 16.05 17.50
CA ASP A 81 -5.42 15.11 16.53
C ASP A 81 -4.33 14.27 15.84
N VAL A 82 -4.71 13.05 15.43
CA VAL A 82 -3.92 12.25 14.48
C VAL A 82 -3.88 12.97 13.12
N THR A 83 -2.74 12.89 12.43
CA THR A 83 -2.61 13.42 11.06
C THR A 83 -3.61 12.72 10.14
N ARG A 84 -4.43 13.52 9.44
CA ARG A 84 -5.51 13.03 8.58
C ARG A 84 -5.33 13.47 7.14
N HIS A 85 -5.38 12.52 6.21
CA HIS A 85 -5.31 12.79 4.77
C HIS A 85 -6.53 12.23 4.05
N ALA A 86 -7.18 13.05 3.22
CA ALA A 86 -8.20 12.59 2.29
C ALA A 86 -7.54 11.89 1.09
N VAL A 87 -8.03 10.70 0.73
CA VAL A 87 -7.58 9.97 -0.46
C VAL A 87 -8.33 10.50 -1.68
N ILE A 88 -7.59 11.20 -2.55
CA ILE A 88 -8.13 11.78 -3.79
C ILE A 88 -8.04 10.77 -4.93
N ASP A 89 -6.97 9.98 -4.99
CA ASP A 89 -6.80 8.87 -5.93
C ASP A 89 -5.96 7.75 -5.30
N GLY A 90 -6.14 6.52 -5.78
CA GLY A 90 -5.42 5.33 -5.29
C GLY A 90 -6.18 4.50 -4.25
N GLN A 91 -7.43 4.85 -3.93
CA GLN A 91 -8.22 4.18 -2.88
C GLN A 91 -8.29 2.65 -3.04
N GLN A 92 -8.55 2.15 -4.26
CA GLN A 92 -8.78 0.72 -4.48
C GLN A 92 -7.48 -0.06 -4.32
N ARG A 93 -6.36 0.54 -4.74
CA ARG A 93 -5.04 -0.03 -4.53
C ARG A 93 -4.73 -0.12 -3.04
N MET A 94 -4.95 0.95 -2.29
CA MET A 94 -4.73 0.96 -0.84
C MET A 94 -5.61 -0.07 -0.13
N THR A 95 -6.89 -0.17 -0.48
CA THR A 95 -7.79 -1.19 0.07
C THR A 95 -7.33 -2.61 -0.26
N THR A 96 -6.96 -2.87 -1.51
CA THR A 96 -6.51 -4.21 -1.94
C THR A 96 -5.20 -4.61 -1.26
N LEU A 97 -4.26 -3.68 -1.11
CA LEU A 97 -3.01 -3.93 -0.38
C LEU A 97 -3.27 -4.25 1.10
N GLN A 98 -4.19 -3.54 1.76
CA GLN A 98 -4.55 -3.84 3.15
C GLN A 98 -5.20 -5.22 3.29
N ILE A 99 -6.13 -5.59 2.40
CA ILE A 99 -6.74 -6.94 2.38
C ILE A 99 -5.68 -8.01 2.15
N LEU A 100 -4.75 -7.79 1.22
CA LEU A 100 -3.65 -8.72 0.96
C LEU A 100 -2.76 -8.92 2.20
N LEU A 101 -2.42 -7.83 2.90
CA LEU A 101 -1.61 -7.87 4.13
C LEU A 101 -2.36 -8.60 5.26
N ASP A 102 -3.65 -8.37 5.40
CA ASP A 102 -4.51 -9.05 6.39
C ASP A 102 -4.62 -10.56 6.10
N ALA A 103 -4.87 -10.93 4.84
CA ALA A 103 -4.89 -12.33 4.42
C ALA A 103 -3.53 -13.02 4.64
N ALA A 104 -2.42 -12.33 4.32
CA ALA A 104 -1.08 -12.85 4.59
C ALA A 104 -0.83 -13.02 6.09
N HIS A 105 -1.26 -12.06 6.92
CA HIS A 105 -1.17 -12.16 8.37
C HIS A 105 -1.92 -13.38 8.88
N SER A 106 -3.18 -13.57 8.46
CA SER A 106 -4.03 -14.70 8.86
C SER A 106 -3.50 -16.10 8.49
N VAL A 107 -2.55 -16.21 7.56
CA VAL A 107 -1.93 -17.50 7.19
C VAL A 107 -0.63 -17.73 7.96
N VAL A 108 0.02 -16.66 8.43
CA VAL A 108 1.27 -16.72 9.19
C VAL A 108 1.03 -16.91 10.69
N THR A 109 -0.13 -16.47 11.21
CA THR A 109 -0.58 -16.65 12.60
C THR A 109 -1.60 -17.78 12.73
#